data_AF-A0A3P1XYI4-F1
#
_entry.id   AF-A0A3P1XYI4-F1
#
_cell.length_a   1.000
_cell.length_b   1.000
_cell.length_c   1.000
_cell.angle_alpha   90.00
_cell.angle_beta   90.00
_cell.angle_gamma   90.00
#
_symmetry.space_group_name_H-M   'P 1'
#
loop_
_entity.id
_entity.type
_entity.pdbx_description
1 polymer ?
#
loop_
_entity_poly.entity_id
_entity_poly.type
_entity_poly.pdbx_seq_one_letter_code
_entity_poly.pdbx_strand_id
1 'polypeptide(L)'
;MKRLLLILLTTCLCFTGPQVKAIEISTDSLPASEISAPDTIPLVRRRPVLAAGEVFGLNMLVWGFNHFIMNEDFARINARSIKTNLSTLPVWDTDQFSTNLIAHPYHGSLYFNSARSNGMGFWESVPFTFGGSLMWEYFMENELPSVNDLFCTTLGGIELGEITFRLSDLILDNRLSGFPRVVSEVVGGLASPMRAFNRLLSGEAWRIRPYRGNLFTPVDVDLSLYTGMRFLSEEERSRYGELSMNLGLLLAYGELFDDDYYSPYEYFRFHASFDLFSHQPILTQVNAIAAVWGKQVWRSGPRSLSAGVFQHFDYYNSQIKARDGRLVAPYRIAEAATLGGGLIYQKKALPDHYFDLRHEFYLNGIALGASLTDYFFVDNRDYNLGSGYSVKTYTGLTFKKRIELMINMEHYHIYTWKGYDPELDLSTVNVRDVNVQGDAGHARLGVFSLKLSYYSSQKWNVSLSNSYYARRTHYKYCEDVEFATSDALLTVGYTF
;
A
#
# COMPACT_ATOMS: atom_id res chain seq x y z
N MET A 1 31.84 -22.58 -9.02
CA MET A 1 31.57 -21.51 -10.01
C MET A 1 31.16 -22.01 -11.40
N LYS A 2 31.76 -23.05 -12.01
CA LYS A 2 31.34 -23.53 -13.35
C LYS A 2 30.06 -24.39 -13.41
N ARG A 3 29.58 -24.96 -12.29
CA ARG A 3 28.31 -25.73 -12.23
C ARG A 3 27.06 -24.87 -11.97
N LEU A 4 27.22 -23.64 -11.47
CA LEU A 4 26.10 -22.71 -11.25
C LEU A 4 25.70 -21.99 -12.56
N LEU A 5 26.68 -21.71 -13.43
CA LEU A 5 26.46 -21.12 -14.75
C LEU A 5 25.74 -22.08 -15.73
N LEU A 6 25.90 -23.40 -15.54
CA LEU A 6 25.26 -24.42 -16.37
C LEU A 6 23.77 -24.64 -16.00
N ILE A 7 23.39 -24.38 -14.74
CA ILE A 7 22.00 -24.46 -14.25
C ILE A 7 21.22 -23.19 -14.65
N LEU A 8 21.88 -22.02 -14.68
CA LEU A 8 21.32 -20.77 -15.21
C LEU A 8 21.13 -20.78 -16.74
N LEU A 9 21.99 -21.46 -17.50
CA LEU A 9 21.80 -21.61 -18.96
C LEU A 9 20.76 -22.68 -19.34
N THR A 10 20.49 -23.68 -18.50
CA THR A 10 19.44 -24.69 -18.77
C THR A 10 18.04 -24.21 -18.39
N THR A 11 17.91 -23.25 -17.48
CA THR A 11 16.60 -22.62 -17.17
C THR A 11 16.19 -21.56 -18.20
N CYS A 12 17.12 -21.01 -18.97
CA CYS A 12 16.82 -20.12 -20.11
C CYS A 12 16.50 -20.85 -21.44
N LEU A 13 16.62 -22.18 -21.53
CA LEU A 13 16.46 -22.93 -22.79
C LEU A 13 15.30 -23.95 -22.79
N CYS A 14 14.43 -23.94 -21.79
CA CYS A 14 13.23 -24.80 -21.74
C CYS A 14 11.89 -24.04 -21.87
N PHE A 15 11.88 -22.85 -22.47
CA PHE A 15 10.65 -22.24 -23.02
C PHE A 15 10.47 -22.61 -24.50
N THR A 16 10.31 -23.90 -24.77
CA THR A 16 9.62 -24.37 -25.98
C THR A 16 8.55 -25.37 -25.53
N GLY A 17 7.58 -24.87 -24.75
CA GLY A 17 6.27 -25.48 -24.65
C GLY A 17 5.50 -25.27 -25.97
N PRO A 18 4.53 -26.13 -26.30
CA PRO A 18 3.84 -26.08 -27.59
C PRO A 18 3.21 -24.69 -27.79
N GLN A 19 3.29 -24.18 -29.02
CA GLN A 19 2.59 -22.96 -29.43
C GLN A 19 1.11 -23.07 -29.03
N VAL A 20 0.75 -22.45 -27.92
CA VAL A 20 -0.64 -22.09 -27.67
C VAL A 20 -0.92 -21.01 -28.72
N LYS A 21 -1.63 -21.39 -29.78
CA LYS A 21 -2.21 -20.43 -30.71
C LYS A 21 -2.89 -19.36 -29.86
N ALA A 22 -2.43 -18.12 -29.99
CA ALA A 22 -3.19 -16.98 -29.54
C ALA A 22 -4.61 -17.16 -30.09
N ILE A 23 -5.60 -17.19 -29.19
CA ILE A 23 -6.98 -17.02 -29.62
C ILE A 23 -7.04 -15.57 -30.09
N GLU A 24 -6.89 -15.37 -31.39
CA GLU A 24 -7.34 -14.15 -32.05
C GLU A 24 -8.84 -14.05 -31.78
N ILE A 25 -9.21 -13.17 -30.86
CA ILE A 25 -10.58 -12.68 -30.80
C ILE A 25 -10.73 -11.83 -32.05
N SER A 26 -11.25 -12.47 -33.11
CA SER A 26 -11.71 -11.80 -34.32
C SER A 26 -12.65 -10.66 -33.93
N THR A 27 -12.24 -9.43 -34.24
CA THR A 27 -13.08 -8.23 -34.16
C THR A 27 -13.88 -8.01 -35.45
N ASP A 28 -14.12 -9.05 -36.25
CA ASP A 28 -14.96 -8.91 -37.43
C ASP A 28 -16.45 -9.00 -37.09
N SER A 29 -17.07 -7.82 -37.14
CA SER A 29 -18.49 -7.57 -37.39
C SER A 29 -19.49 -8.28 -36.48
N LEU A 30 -19.72 -7.70 -35.29
CA LEU A 30 -21.01 -7.83 -34.64
C LEU A 30 -21.94 -6.75 -35.21
N PRO A 31 -23.13 -7.11 -35.74
CA PRO A 31 -24.04 -6.16 -36.35
C PRO A 31 -24.51 -5.13 -35.31
N ALA A 32 -24.46 -3.87 -35.71
CA ALA A 32 -24.94 -2.74 -34.94
C ALA A 32 -26.46 -2.77 -34.80
N SER A 33 -26.99 -3.54 -33.85
CA SER A 33 -28.36 -3.39 -33.35
C SER A 33 -28.63 -4.21 -32.10
N GLU A 34 -27.96 -3.93 -30.98
CA GLU A 34 -28.54 -4.15 -29.66
C GLU A 34 -28.22 -2.93 -28.80
N ILE A 35 -29.26 -2.34 -28.22
CA ILE A 35 -29.20 -1.17 -27.36
C ILE A 35 -28.19 -1.46 -26.24
N SER A 36 -27.06 -0.75 -26.26
CA SER A 36 -26.08 -0.74 -25.18
C SER A 36 -26.78 -0.30 -23.90
N ALA A 37 -27.17 -1.27 -23.07
CA ALA A 37 -27.45 -1.01 -21.68
C ALA A 37 -26.14 -0.46 -21.06
N PRO A 38 -26.19 0.60 -20.23
CA PRO A 38 -25.02 1.02 -19.47
C PRO A 38 -24.47 -0.19 -18.70
N ASP A 39 -23.18 -0.49 -18.85
CA ASP A 39 -22.50 -1.60 -18.14
C ASP A 39 -22.53 -1.44 -16.59
N THR A 40 -23.03 -0.29 -16.10
CA THR A 40 -23.04 0.19 -14.71
C THR A 40 -24.46 0.24 -14.14
N ILE A 41 -25.11 -0.91 -13.91
CA ILE A 41 -26.43 -0.92 -13.24
C ILE A 41 -26.63 -2.11 -12.31
N PRO A 42 -25.96 -2.15 -11.15
CA PRO A 42 -26.72 -2.58 -9.99
C PRO A 42 -26.64 -1.51 -8.91
N LEU A 43 -27.80 -0.94 -8.59
CA LEU A 43 -28.01 -0.31 -7.31
C LEU A 43 -27.87 -1.42 -6.24
N VAL A 44 -26.68 -1.56 -5.66
CA VAL A 44 -26.47 -2.51 -4.56
C VAL A 44 -27.39 -2.08 -3.43
N ARG A 45 -28.29 -2.97 -3.02
CA ARG A 45 -29.20 -2.69 -1.92
C ARG A 45 -28.38 -2.42 -0.67
N ARG A 46 -28.56 -1.24 -0.09
CA ARG A 46 -27.89 -0.84 1.16
C ARG A 46 -28.31 -1.75 2.31
N ARG A 47 -27.32 -2.33 3.01
CA ARG A 47 -27.51 -3.24 4.15
C ARG A 47 -26.57 -2.88 5.31
N PRO A 48 -26.75 -1.71 5.95
CA PRO A 48 -25.83 -1.24 7.00
C PRO A 48 -25.78 -2.17 8.22
N VAL A 49 -26.91 -2.79 8.59
CA VAL A 49 -26.96 -3.75 9.70
C VAL A 49 -26.16 -5.03 9.40
N LEU A 50 -26.22 -5.51 8.15
CA LEU A 50 -25.43 -6.67 7.73
C LEU A 50 -23.94 -6.34 7.75
N ALA A 51 -23.54 -5.16 7.25
CA ALA A 51 -22.16 -4.71 7.33
C ALA A 51 -21.64 -4.58 8.76
N ALA A 52 -22.45 -4.04 9.68
CA ALA A 52 -22.08 -3.98 11.10
C ALA A 52 -21.93 -5.40 11.68
N GLY A 53 -22.82 -6.33 11.30
CA GLY A 53 -22.71 -7.74 11.66
C GLY A 53 -21.47 -8.43 11.09
N GLU A 54 -21.05 -8.07 9.87
CA GLU A 54 -19.81 -8.55 9.26
C GLU A 54 -18.57 -8.00 9.95
N VAL A 55 -18.53 -6.71 10.31
CA VAL A 55 -17.45 -6.12 11.12
C VAL A 55 -17.36 -6.81 12.47
N PHE A 56 -18.50 -7.00 13.15
CA PHE A 56 -18.55 -7.74 14.40
C PHE A 56 -18.04 -9.18 14.24
N GLY A 57 -18.57 -9.90 13.25
CA GLY A 57 -18.18 -11.28 12.97
C GLY A 57 -16.71 -11.43 12.61
N LEU A 58 -16.14 -10.47 11.89
CA LEU A 58 -14.73 -10.44 11.53
C LEU A 58 -13.85 -10.30 12.79
N ASN A 59 -14.18 -9.37 13.67
CA ASN A 59 -13.47 -9.23 14.95
C ASN A 59 -13.60 -10.46 15.83
N MET A 60 -14.79 -11.04 15.93
CA MET A 60 -14.99 -12.30 16.66
C MET A 60 -14.18 -13.45 16.06
N LEU A 61 -14.03 -13.51 14.73
CA LEU A 61 -13.25 -14.53 14.04
C LEU A 61 -11.75 -14.36 14.32
N VAL A 62 -11.21 -13.14 14.18
CA VAL A 62 -9.79 -12.87 14.43
C VAL A 62 -9.47 -13.07 15.92
N TRP A 63 -10.29 -12.53 16.82
CA TRP A 63 -10.17 -12.78 18.26
C TRP A 63 -10.22 -14.28 18.58
N GLY A 64 -11.20 -15.01 18.05
CA GLY A 64 -11.36 -16.44 18.28
C GLY A 64 -10.18 -17.26 17.76
N PHE A 65 -9.63 -16.91 16.59
CA PHE A 65 -8.41 -17.51 16.07
C PHE A 65 -7.22 -17.28 17.01
N ASN A 66 -7.02 -16.04 17.46
CA ASN A 66 -5.92 -15.71 18.37
C ASN A 66 -6.08 -16.36 19.75
N HIS A 67 -7.31 -16.45 20.26
CA HIS A 67 -7.60 -17.04 21.56
C HIS A 67 -7.50 -18.58 21.55
N PHE A 68 -8.12 -19.25 20.58
CA PHE A 68 -8.25 -20.71 20.58
C PHE A 68 -7.18 -21.45 19.79
N ILE A 69 -6.60 -20.81 18.75
CA ILE A 69 -5.64 -21.47 17.84
C ILE A 69 -4.22 -21.00 18.13
N MET A 70 -3.98 -19.69 18.10
CA MET A 70 -2.65 -19.14 18.38
C MET A 70 -2.33 -19.11 19.88
N ASN A 71 -3.36 -19.12 20.74
CA ASN A 71 -3.26 -19.03 22.20
C ASN A 71 -2.45 -17.79 22.63
N GLU A 72 -2.71 -16.65 21.98
CA GLU A 72 -2.07 -15.37 22.27
C GLU A 72 -2.56 -14.80 23.61
N ASP A 73 -1.63 -14.22 24.36
CA ASP A 73 -1.94 -13.69 25.70
C ASP A 73 -2.87 -12.47 25.62
N PHE A 74 -2.71 -11.59 24.63
CA PHE A 74 -3.54 -10.39 24.46
C PHE A 74 -5.03 -10.74 24.22
N ALA A 75 -5.31 -11.90 23.61
CA ALA A 75 -6.67 -12.35 23.30
C ALA A 75 -7.42 -12.96 24.50
N ARG A 76 -6.80 -13.03 25.69
CA ARG A 76 -7.43 -13.54 26.91
C ARG A 76 -8.27 -12.47 27.61
N ILE A 77 -9.43 -12.19 27.01
CA ILE A 77 -10.35 -11.16 27.46
C ILE A 77 -11.29 -11.63 28.58
N ASN A 78 -11.71 -10.70 29.43
CA ASN A 78 -12.79 -10.92 30.40
C ASN A 78 -13.45 -9.57 30.78
N ALA A 79 -14.53 -9.61 31.56
CA ALA A 79 -15.25 -8.39 31.94
C ALA A 79 -14.37 -7.36 32.69
N ARG A 80 -13.30 -7.80 33.37
CA ARG A 80 -12.35 -6.91 34.04
C ARG A 80 -11.47 -6.19 33.01
N SER A 81 -10.93 -6.88 32.02
CA SER A 81 -10.10 -6.24 30.98
C SER A 81 -10.91 -5.20 30.20
N ILE A 82 -12.11 -5.56 29.76
CA ILE A 82 -13.02 -4.63 29.06
C ILE A 82 -13.32 -3.39 29.92
N LYS A 83 -13.62 -3.58 31.22
CA LYS A 83 -13.85 -2.46 32.13
C LYS A 83 -12.62 -1.56 32.26
N THR A 84 -11.43 -2.16 32.37
CA THR A 84 -10.17 -1.41 32.42
C THR A 84 -9.97 -0.59 31.16
N ASN A 85 -10.14 -1.18 29.98
CA ASN A 85 -9.96 -0.51 28.70
C ASN A 85 -10.93 0.66 28.56
N LEU A 86 -12.22 0.46 28.87
CA LEU A 86 -13.23 1.53 28.84
C LEU A 86 -12.97 2.67 29.83
N SER A 87 -12.21 2.42 30.90
CA SER A 87 -11.83 3.43 31.90
C SER A 87 -10.47 4.09 31.64
N THR A 88 -9.73 3.65 30.62
CA THR A 88 -8.37 4.10 30.34
C THR A 88 -8.30 4.84 29.00
N LEU A 89 -7.50 5.91 28.95
CA LEU A 89 -7.23 6.59 27.68
C LEU A 89 -6.26 5.77 26.83
N PRO A 90 -6.36 5.83 25.49
CA PRO A 90 -5.44 5.12 24.63
C PRO A 90 -3.96 5.42 24.90
N VAL A 91 -3.12 4.40 24.79
CA VAL A 91 -1.68 4.43 25.01
C VAL A 91 -0.93 4.21 23.68
N TRP A 92 0.36 4.50 23.64
CA TRP A 92 1.20 4.05 22.52
C TRP A 92 1.68 2.64 22.82
N ASP A 93 1.35 1.66 21.97
CA ASP A 93 1.82 0.28 22.14
C ASP A 93 3.31 0.14 21.78
N THR A 94 3.79 -1.09 21.66
CA THR A 94 5.17 -1.44 21.28
C THR A 94 5.21 -2.46 20.15
N ASP A 95 4.19 -2.48 19.30
CA ASP A 95 4.05 -3.51 18.28
C ASP A 95 5.09 -3.39 17.16
N GLN A 96 5.32 -4.51 16.48
CA GLN A 96 6.28 -4.60 15.38
C GLN A 96 5.91 -3.67 14.22
N PHE A 97 6.93 -3.18 13.50
CA PHE A 97 6.75 -2.21 12.43
C PHE A 97 5.73 -2.67 11.36
N SER A 98 5.82 -3.93 10.92
CA SER A 98 4.88 -4.49 9.95
C SER A 98 3.47 -4.68 10.52
N THR A 99 3.34 -4.93 11.82
CA THR A 99 2.02 -5.04 12.45
C THR A 99 1.34 -3.69 12.43
N ASN A 100 1.95 -2.67 13.06
CA ASN A 100 1.38 -1.33 13.19
C ASN A 100 1.16 -0.64 11.84
N LEU A 101 2.09 -0.78 10.90
CA LEU A 101 2.08 0.02 9.67
C LEU A 101 1.55 -0.76 8.45
N ILE A 102 1.20 -2.05 8.56
CA ILE A 102 0.58 -2.83 7.47
C ILE A 102 -0.58 -3.69 7.95
N ALA A 103 -0.42 -4.50 9.01
CA ALA A 103 -1.46 -5.42 9.44
C ALA A 103 -2.70 -4.67 9.96
N HIS A 104 -2.52 -3.62 10.77
CA HIS A 104 -3.62 -2.76 11.22
C HIS A 104 -4.35 -2.06 10.06
N PRO A 105 -3.66 -1.36 9.13
CA PRO A 105 -4.28 -0.84 7.91
C PRO A 105 -5.03 -1.91 7.10
N TYR A 106 -4.44 -3.10 6.94
CA TYR A 106 -5.11 -4.20 6.25
C TYR A 106 -6.38 -4.66 6.98
N HIS A 107 -6.34 -4.81 8.31
CA HIS A 107 -7.51 -5.18 9.11
C HIS A 107 -8.62 -4.12 8.98
N GLY A 108 -8.25 -2.84 9.04
CA GLY A 108 -9.17 -1.73 8.79
C GLY A 108 -9.78 -1.74 7.39
N SER A 109 -9.00 -2.13 6.37
CA SER A 109 -9.50 -2.31 5.00
C SER A 109 -10.62 -3.35 4.92
N LEU A 110 -10.60 -4.37 5.78
CA LEU A 110 -11.65 -5.38 5.82
C LEU A 110 -12.94 -4.79 6.39
N TYR A 111 -12.87 -3.97 7.46
CA TYR A 111 -14.05 -3.27 7.97
C TYR A 111 -14.66 -2.32 6.92
N PHE A 112 -13.79 -1.57 6.23
CA PHE A 112 -14.22 -0.67 5.16
C PHE A 112 -14.92 -1.46 4.05
N ASN A 113 -14.33 -2.58 3.64
CA ASN A 113 -14.84 -3.44 2.58
C ASN A 113 -16.12 -4.19 2.98
N SER A 114 -16.33 -4.53 4.25
CA SER A 114 -17.63 -5.03 4.75
C SER A 114 -18.74 -4.04 4.47
N ALA A 115 -18.46 -2.75 4.65
CA ALA A 115 -19.41 -1.69 4.36
C ALA A 115 -19.60 -1.45 2.84
N ARG A 116 -18.51 -1.34 2.08
CA ARG A 116 -18.57 -1.12 0.61
C ARG A 116 -19.30 -2.25 -0.11
N SER A 117 -19.05 -3.51 0.30
CA SER A 117 -19.69 -4.70 -0.28
C SER A 117 -21.19 -4.79 0.02
N ASN A 118 -21.65 -4.08 1.04
CA ASN A 118 -23.05 -4.00 1.44
C ASN A 118 -23.77 -2.71 0.96
N GLY A 119 -23.18 -2.03 -0.03
CA GLY A 119 -23.81 -0.93 -0.78
C GLY A 119 -23.61 0.46 -0.19
N MET A 120 -22.75 0.63 0.82
CA MET A 120 -22.39 1.93 1.35
C MET A 120 -21.39 2.65 0.44
N GLY A 121 -21.55 3.97 0.31
CA GLY A 121 -20.58 4.85 -0.36
C GLY A 121 -19.27 5.00 0.42
N PHE A 122 -18.27 5.67 -0.17
CA PHE A 122 -16.96 5.90 0.46
C PHE A 122 -17.09 6.50 1.88
N TRP A 123 -17.77 7.65 2.01
CA TRP A 123 -17.95 8.34 3.30
C TRP A 123 -18.83 7.57 4.28
N GLU A 124 -19.80 6.79 3.79
CA GLU A 124 -20.68 5.97 4.62
C GLU A 124 -19.94 4.75 5.20
N SER A 125 -18.85 4.31 4.58
CA SER A 125 -18.01 3.21 5.05
C SER A 125 -17.01 3.63 6.13
N VAL A 126 -16.60 4.89 6.19
CA VAL A 126 -15.63 5.41 7.18
C VAL A 126 -16.00 5.09 8.64
N PRO A 127 -17.25 5.27 9.11
CA PRO A 127 -17.63 4.94 10.49
C PRO A 127 -17.53 3.46 10.82
N PHE A 128 -17.65 2.56 9.84
CA PHE A 128 -17.51 1.11 10.07
C PHE A 128 -16.05 0.74 10.34
N THR A 129 -15.11 1.37 9.65
CA THR A 129 -13.68 1.19 9.90
C THR A 129 -13.28 1.68 11.28
N PHE A 130 -13.68 2.92 11.62
CA PHE A 130 -13.42 3.48 12.94
C PHE A 130 -14.10 2.66 14.06
N GLY A 131 -15.37 2.29 13.87
CA GLY A 131 -16.12 1.48 14.85
C GLY A 131 -15.57 0.07 15.02
N GLY A 132 -15.10 -0.57 13.94
CA GLY A 132 -14.43 -1.86 13.99
C GLY A 132 -13.13 -1.82 14.78
N SER A 133 -12.32 -0.78 14.54
CA SER A 133 -11.08 -0.54 15.30
C SER A 133 -11.37 -0.25 16.77
N LEU A 134 -12.32 0.64 17.10
CA LEU A 134 -12.74 0.86 18.49
C LEU A 134 -13.21 -0.42 19.17
N MET A 135 -13.95 -1.28 18.46
CA MET A 135 -14.41 -2.54 19.02
C MET A 135 -13.24 -3.47 19.33
N TRP A 136 -12.22 -3.51 18.47
CA TRP A 136 -11.02 -4.30 18.68
C TRP A 136 -10.30 -3.86 19.96
N GLU A 137 -9.85 -2.60 20.00
CA GLU A 137 -9.04 -2.03 21.09
C GLU A 137 -9.73 -2.09 22.47
N TYR A 138 -11.03 -1.84 22.52
CA TYR A 138 -11.75 -1.73 23.79
C TYR A 138 -12.39 -3.03 24.28
N PHE A 139 -12.59 -4.02 23.40
CA PHE A 139 -13.34 -5.24 23.74
C PHE A 139 -12.65 -6.55 23.39
N MET A 140 -11.73 -6.57 22.42
CA MET A 140 -11.13 -7.80 21.89
C MET A 140 -9.72 -8.08 22.40
N GLU A 141 -9.19 -7.19 23.25
CA GLU A 141 -7.87 -7.32 23.84
C GLU A 141 -7.91 -7.15 25.36
N ASN A 142 -6.91 -7.71 26.04
CA ASN A 142 -6.68 -7.46 27.46
C ASN A 142 -5.57 -6.46 27.75
N GLU A 143 -4.97 -5.93 26.70
CA GLU A 143 -4.01 -4.84 26.72
C GLU A 143 -4.76 -3.51 26.64
N LEU A 144 -4.08 -2.41 26.99
CA LEU A 144 -4.69 -1.09 26.96
C LEU A 144 -4.92 -0.66 25.50
N PRO A 145 -6.02 0.06 25.21
CA PRO A 145 -6.32 0.48 23.84
C PRO A 145 -5.18 1.31 23.26
N SER A 146 -4.78 1.06 22.01
CA SER A 146 -3.67 1.72 21.34
C SER A 146 -4.12 2.92 20.51
N VAL A 147 -3.48 4.07 20.73
CA VAL A 147 -3.76 5.29 19.96
C VAL A 147 -3.25 5.15 18.53
N ASN A 148 -2.07 4.57 18.32
CA ASN A 148 -1.53 4.40 16.98
C ASN A 148 -2.35 3.39 16.18
N ASP A 149 -2.85 2.34 16.81
CA ASP A 149 -3.63 1.33 16.10
C ASP A 149 -4.98 1.87 15.70
N LEU A 150 -5.62 2.71 16.53
CA LEU A 150 -6.81 3.45 16.14
C LEU A 150 -6.56 4.30 14.88
N PHE A 151 -5.43 5.00 14.79
CA PHE A 151 -5.09 5.83 13.62
C PHE A 151 -4.75 4.97 12.40
N CYS A 152 -3.84 4.01 12.53
CA CYS A 152 -3.39 3.13 11.44
C CYS A 152 -4.54 2.29 10.87
N THR A 153 -5.30 1.62 11.74
CA THR A 153 -6.45 0.80 11.36
C THR A 153 -7.53 1.66 10.71
N THR A 154 -7.80 2.84 11.24
CA THR A 154 -8.86 3.69 10.67
C THR A 154 -8.44 4.32 9.35
N LEU A 155 -7.39 5.15 9.36
CA LEU A 155 -7.06 6.00 8.21
C LEU A 155 -6.36 5.20 7.11
N GLY A 156 -5.38 4.36 7.46
CA GLY A 156 -4.76 3.43 6.51
C GLY A 156 -5.76 2.41 5.98
N GLY A 157 -6.71 1.97 6.82
CA GLY A 157 -7.77 1.06 6.42
C GLY A 157 -8.76 1.63 5.41
N ILE A 158 -9.12 2.92 5.51
CA ILE A 158 -9.96 3.59 4.51
C ILE A 158 -9.28 3.59 3.13
N GLU A 159 -7.98 3.89 3.09
CA GLU A 159 -7.23 3.98 1.84
C GLU A 159 -7.02 2.63 1.18
N LEU A 160 -6.46 1.66 1.92
CA LEU A 160 -6.29 0.32 1.41
C LEU A 160 -7.63 -0.33 1.08
N GLY A 161 -8.68 -0.06 1.86
CA GLY A 161 -10.05 -0.55 1.63
C GLY A 161 -10.61 -0.08 0.29
N GLU A 162 -10.61 1.23 0.02
CA GLU A 162 -11.15 1.75 -1.24
C GLU A 162 -10.34 1.30 -2.46
N ILE A 163 -8.99 1.28 -2.36
CA ILE A 163 -8.10 0.78 -3.43
C ILE A 163 -8.42 -0.68 -3.74
N THR A 164 -8.44 -1.54 -2.71
CA THR A 164 -8.70 -2.97 -2.86
C THR A 164 -10.11 -3.27 -3.36
N PHE A 165 -11.11 -2.50 -2.93
CA PHE A 165 -12.48 -2.64 -3.38
C PHE A 165 -12.65 -2.29 -4.87
N ARG A 166 -12.03 -1.19 -5.32
CA ARG A 166 -12.02 -0.76 -6.74
C ARG A 166 -11.24 -1.74 -7.62
N LEU A 167 -10.12 -2.26 -7.12
CA LEU A 167 -9.38 -3.34 -7.80
C LEU A 167 -10.22 -4.60 -7.96
N SER A 168 -10.90 -5.02 -6.90
CA SER A 168 -11.82 -6.16 -6.96
C SER A 168 -12.95 -5.90 -7.97
N ASP A 169 -13.50 -4.68 -8.00
CA ASP A 169 -14.51 -4.30 -8.98
C ASP A 169 -14.00 -4.50 -10.41
N LEU A 170 -12.83 -3.95 -10.72
CA LEU A 170 -12.21 -4.00 -12.05
C LEU A 170 -12.00 -5.45 -12.55
N ILE A 171 -11.64 -6.36 -11.64
CA ILE A 171 -11.30 -7.75 -11.96
C ILE A 171 -12.55 -8.62 -12.15
N LEU A 172 -13.64 -8.31 -11.44
CA LEU A 172 -14.88 -9.07 -11.47
C LEU A 172 -15.68 -8.81 -12.76
N ASP A 173 -16.12 -9.88 -13.42
CA ASP A 173 -16.97 -9.80 -14.62
C ASP A 173 -18.08 -10.85 -14.55
N ASN A 174 -19.31 -10.41 -14.27
CA ASN A 174 -20.46 -11.31 -14.11
C ASN A 174 -20.88 -12.03 -15.41
N ARG A 175 -20.35 -11.64 -16.58
CA ARG A 175 -20.60 -12.31 -17.87
C ARG A 175 -19.81 -13.60 -18.02
N LEU A 176 -18.69 -13.71 -17.30
CA LEU A 176 -17.82 -14.88 -17.37
C LEU A 176 -18.52 -16.13 -16.83
N SER A 177 -18.15 -17.28 -17.39
CA SER A 177 -18.56 -18.62 -16.96
C SER A 177 -17.36 -19.57 -16.96
N GLY A 178 -17.51 -20.75 -16.34
CA GLY A 178 -16.44 -21.76 -16.27
C GLY A 178 -15.18 -21.29 -15.56
N PHE A 179 -14.01 -21.76 -16.02
CA PHE A 179 -12.71 -21.47 -15.40
C PHE A 179 -12.33 -19.97 -15.38
N PRO A 180 -12.55 -19.17 -16.45
CA PRO A 180 -12.29 -17.72 -16.40
C PRO A 180 -13.04 -17.00 -15.27
N ARG A 181 -14.28 -17.41 -14.98
CA ARG A 181 -15.03 -16.88 -13.85
C ARG A 181 -14.38 -17.22 -12.52
N VAL A 182 -13.96 -18.48 -12.34
CA VAL A 182 -13.26 -18.90 -11.12
C VAL A 182 -12.00 -18.05 -10.88
N VAL A 183 -11.21 -17.82 -11.93
CA VAL A 183 -10.02 -16.96 -11.84
C VAL A 183 -10.41 -15.53 -11.46
N SER A 184 -11.42 -14.95 -12.11
CA SER A 184 -11.91 -13.60 -11.81
C SER A 184 -12.40 -13.45 -10.36
N GLU A 185 -13.19 -14.40 -9.86
CA GLU A 185 -13.68 -14.38 -8.47
C GLU A 185 -12.55 -14.60 -7.44
N VAL A 186 -11.57 -15.47 -7.73
CA VAL A 186 -10.42 -15.70 -6.85
C VAL A 186 -9.51 -14.47 -6.81
N VAL A 187 -9.11 -13.94 -7.96
CA VAL A 187 -8.20 -12.77 -8.02
C VAL A 187 -8.91 -11.52 -7.46
N GLY A 188 -10.18 -11.31 -7.81
CA GLY A 188 -11.00 -10.23 -7.23
C GLY A 188 -11.18 -10.39 -5.72
N GLY A 189 -11.29 -11.62 -5.22
CA GLY A 189 -11.37 -11.92 -3.80
C GLY A 189 -10.08 -11.75 -3.03
N LEU A 190 -8.92 -12.02 -3.64
CA LEU A 190 -7.62 -11.71 -3.05
C LEU A 190 -7.42 -10.19 -2.91
N ALA A 191 -7.95 -9.40 -3.85
CA ALA A 191 -7.97 -7.95 -3.71
C ALA A 191 -8.90 -7.53 -2.56
N SER A 192 -10.18 -7.93 -2.57
CA SER A 192 -11.16 -7.56 -1.53
C SER A 192 -11.85 -8.80 -0.93
N PRO A 193 -11.32 -9.34 0.19
CA PRO A 193 -11.84 -10.57 0.80
C PRO A 193 -13.30 -10.48 1.23
N MET A 194 -13.69 -9.35 1.84
CA MET A 194 -15.07 -9.14 2.29
C MET A 194 -16.06 -9.06 1.12
N ARG A 195 -15.63 -8.58 -0.04
CA ARG A 195 -16.45 -8.60 -1.25
C ARG A 195 -16.64 -10.02 -1.76
N ALA A 196 -15.58 -10.83 -1.81
CA ALA A 196 -15.69 -12.24 -2.19
C ALA A 196 -16.60 -13.02 -1.23
N PHE A 197 -16.46 -12.81 0.08
CA PHE A 197 -17.33 -13.41 1.09
C PHE A 197 -18.82 -13.07 0.83
N ASN A 198 -19.12 -11.78 0.64
CA ASN A 198 -20.48 -11.32 0.32
C ASN A 198 -21.03 -11.94 -0.96
N ARG A 199 -20.21 -12.03 -2.02
CA ARG A 199 -20.60 -12.62 -3.31
C ARG A 199 -20.83 -14.12 -3.21
N LEU A 200 -20.04 -14.84 -2.41
CA LEU A 200 -20.25 -16.26 -2.13
C LEU A 200 -21.58 -16.49 -1.39
N LEU A 201 -21.84 -15.74 -0.31
CA LEU A 201 -23.05 -15.90 0.49
C LEU A 201 -24.33 -15.49 -0.25
N SER A 202 -24.28 -14.40 -1.02
CA SER A 202 -25.42 -13.94 -1.83
C SER A 202 -25.68 -14.80 -3.08
N GLY A 203 -24.75 -15.70 -3.40
CA GLY A 203 -24.76 -16.50 -4.61
C GLY A 203 -24.38 -15.75 -5.88
N GLU A 204 -23.98 -14.47 -5.78
CA GLU A 204 -23.51 -13.69 -6.93
C GLU A 204 -22.25 -14.27 -7.56
N ALA A 205 -21.36 -14.89 -6.78
CA ALA A 205 -20.14 -15.54 -7.28
C ALA A 205 -20.44 -16.64 -8.31
N TRP A 206 -21.65 -17.22 -8.28
CA TRP A 206 -22.08 -18.30 -9.17
C TRP A 206 -23.01 -17.84 -10.30
N ARG A 207 -23.43 -16.57 -10.27
CA ARG A 207 -24.54 -16.08 -11.08
C ARG A 207 -24.08 -15.35 -12.33
N ILE A 208 -24.38 -15.93 -13.49
CA ILE A 208 -24.06 -15.34 -14.80
C ILE A 208 -25.08 -14.25 -15.14
N ARG A 209 -24.61 -13.15 -15.73
CA ARG A 209 -25.40 -11.98 -16.15
C ARG A 209 -25.01 -11.53 -17.56
N PRO A 210 -25.91 -10.84 -18.29
CA PRO A 210 -25.58 -10.27 -19.60
C PRO A 210 -24.71 -8.99 -19.53
N TYR A 211 -24.41 -8.49 -18.33
CA TYR A 211 -23.62 -7.27 -18.09
C TYR A 211 -22.49 -7.56 -17.09
N ARG A 212 -21.42 -6.74 -17.08
CA ARG A 212 -20.27 -6.93 -16.15
C ARG A 212 -20.67 -6.80 -14.69
N GLY A 213 -21.47 -5.78 -14.35
CA GLY A 213 -21.97 -5.52 -13.01
C GLY A 213 -20.95 -4.83 -12.10
N ASN A 214 -20.03 -4.07 -12.71
CA ASN A 214 -19.15 -3.12 -12.04
C ASN A 214 -19.97 -2.01 -11.37
N LEU A 215 -19.46 -1.54 -10.23
CA LEU A 215 -20.02 -0.40 -9.50
C LEU A 215 -19.47 0.93 -10.01
N PHE A 216 -18.25 0.91 -10.53
CA PHE A 216 -17.58 2.11 -11.04
C PHE A 216 -17.60 2.12 -12.56
N THR A 217 -17.61 3.33 -13.12
CA THR A 217 -17.41 3.52 -14.55
C THR A 217 -16.02 3.04 -14.95
N PRO A 218 -15.85 2.48 -16.16
CA PRO A 218 -14.54 2.16 -16.68
C PRO A 218 -13.64 3.39 -16.69
N VAL A 219 -12.42 3.25 -16.18
CA VAL A 219 -11.36 4.26 -16.23
C VAL A 219 -10.10 3.64 -16.84
N ASP A 220 -9.17 4.49 -17.26
CA ASP A 220 -7.86 4.04 -17.70
C ASP A 220 -7.11 3.40 -16.52
N VAL A 221 -6.56 2.20 -16.74
CA VAL A 221 -5.81 1.48 -15.71
C VAL A 221 -4.54 0.91 -16.32
N ASP A 222 -3.40 1.27 -15.74
CA ASP A 222 -2.10 0.73 -16.09
C ASP A 222 -1.59 -0.15 -14.94
N LEU A 223 -1.61 -1.47 -15.12
CA LEU A 223 -1.03 -2.43 -14.19
C LEU A 223 0.30 -2.93 -14.74
N SER A 224 1.40 -2.70 -14.03
CA SER A 224 2.72 -3.24 -14.36
C SER A 224 3.16 -4.24 -13.29
N LEU A 225 3.46 -5.46 -13.72
CA LEU A 225 4.10 -6.49 -12.89
C LEU A 225 5.56 -6.61 -13.30
N TYR A 226 6.46 -6.71 -12.33
CA TYR A 226 7.89 -6.82 -12.61
C TYR A 226 8.60 -7.76 -11.65
N THR A 227 9.75 -8.26 -12.09
CA THR A 227 10.69 -9.03 -11.27
C THR A 227 12.13 -8.65 -11.61
N GLY A 228 13.04 -8.77 -10.66
CA GLY A 228 14.42 -8.35 -10.88
C GLY A 228 15.38 -8.69 -9.75
N MET A 229 16.64 -8.32 -9.96
CA MET A 229 17.66 -8.40 -8.91
C MET A 229 17.74 -7.06 -8.20
N ARG A 230 17.72 -7.09 -6.86
CA ARG A 230 17.85 -5.92 -6.00
C ARG A 230 19.10 -6.05 -5.14
N PHE A 231 19.86 -4.98 -5.00
CA PHE A 231 20.99 -4.88 -4.10
C PHE A 231 20.78 -3.71 -3.14
N LEU A 232 20.62 -4.00 -1.86
CA LEU A 232 20.54 -3.01 -0.79
C LEU A 232 21.89 -2.92 -0.08
N SER A 233 22.50 -1.74 -0.05
CA SER A 233 23.75 -1.51 0.65
C SER A 233 23.55 -1.44 2.18
N GLU A 234 24.58 -1.80 2.94
CA GLU A 234 24.57 -1.68 4.39
C GLU A 234 24.56 -0.22 4.86
N GLU A 235 25.35 0.64 4.23
CA GLU A 235 25.50 2.05 4.55
C GLU A 235 26.07 2.77 3.32
N GLU A 236 26.07 4.10 3.33
CA GLU A 236 26.62 4.90 2.24
C GLU A 236 28.08 4.50 1.96
N ARG A 237 28.36 4.15 0.69
CA ARG A 237 29.66 3.68 0.17
C ARG A 237 30.11 2.30 0.66
N SER A 238 29.26 1.54 1.37
CA SER A 238 29.59 0.16 1.69
C SER A 238 29.64 -0.68 0.42
N ARG A 239 30.70 -1.50 0.31
CA ARG A 239 30.80 -2.57 -0.69
C ARG A 239 30.01 -3.81 -0.27
N TYR A 240 29.45 -3.79 0.93
CA TYR A 240 28.67 -4.87 1.52
C TYR A 240 27.21 -4.45 1.53
N GLY A 241 26.36 -5.45 1.48
CA GLY A 241 24.94 -5.30 1.30
C GLY A 241 24.32 -6.65 1.02
N GLU A 242 23.04 -6.63 0.68
CA GLU A 242 22.28 -7.82 0.47
C GLU A 242 21.70 -7.85 -0.93
N LEU A 243 21.83 -9.01 -1.58
CA LEU A 243 21.25 -9.30 -2.87
C LEU A 243 19.96 -10.09 -2.67
N SER A 244 18.87 -9.64 -3.27
CA SER A 244 17.57 -10.33 -3.24
C SER A 244 16.98 -10.45 -4.64
N MET A 245 15.99 -11.35 -4.77
CA MET A 245 15.09 -11.36 -5.91
C MET A 245 13.84 -10.56 -5.55
N ASN A 246 13.60 -9.51 -6.33
CA ASN A 246 12.48 -8.62 -6.11
C ASN A 246 11.31 -8.96 -7.04
N LEU A 247 10.10 -8.83 -6.51
CA LEU A 247 8.83 -8.85 -7.23
C LEU A 247 8.10 -7.55 -6.93
N GLY A 248 7.41 -6.98 -7.90
CA GLY A 248 6.61 -5.80 -7.62
C GLY A 248 5.45 -5.58 -8.57
N LEU A 249 4.54 -4.77 -8.07
CA LEU A 249 3.30 -4.37 -8.69
C LEU A 249 3.22 -2.84 -8.66
N LEU A 250 3.03 -2.23 -9.82
CA LEU A 250 2.72 -0.81 -9.98
C LEU A 250 1.35 -0.70 -10.62
N LEU A 251 0.49 0.12 -10.06
CA LEU A 251 -0.85 0.33 -10.55
C LEU A 251 -1.11 1.84 -10.60
N ALA A 252 -1.55 2.33 -11.76
CA ALA A 252 -2.19 3.62 -11.89
C ALA A 252 -3.65 3.39 -12.28
N TYR A 253 -4.58 3.99 -11.55
CA TYR A 253 -6.01 3.87 -11.74
C TYR A 253 -6.60 5.26 -11.95
N GLY A 254 -7.25 5.45 -13.10
CA GLY A 254 -7.87 6.70 -13.53
C GLY A 254 -6.90 7.85 -13.77
N GLU A 255 -7.45 9.02 -14.08
CA GLU A 255 -6.69 10.25 -14.30
C GLU A 255 -7.43 11.46 -13.73
N LEU A 256 -6.66 12.45 -13.27
CA LEU A 256 -7.18 13.71 -12.75
C LEU A 256 -7.37 14.80 -13.83
N PHE A 257 -7.40 14.40 -15.10
CA PHE A 257 -7.59 15.31 -16.23
C PHE A 257 -8.92 15.04 -16.92
N ASP A 258 -9.48 16.05 -17.57
CA ASP A 258 -10.67 15.96 -18.42
C ASP A 258 -12.02 15.69 -17.70
N ASP A 259 -12.08 15.74 -16.36
CA ASP A 259 -13.34 15.69 -15.58
C ASP A 259 -13.61 17.00 -14.80
N ASP A 260 -14.89 17.37 -14.71
CA ASP A 260 -15.39 18.53 -13.96
C ASP A 260 -15.68 18.20 -12.49
N TYR A 261 -15.95 16.92 -12.17
CA TYR A 261 -16.32 16.46 -10.83
C TYR A 261 -15.61 15.15 -10.47
N TYR A 262 -14.77 15.18 -9.42
CA TYR A 262 -14.06 14.00 -8.92
C TYR A 262 -14.73 13.40 -7.68
N SER A 263 -15.02 12.11 -7.73
CA SER A 263 -15.35 11.31 -6.55
C SER A 263 -14.08 10.78 -5.87
N PRO A 264 -14.12 10.50 -4.55
CA PRO A 264 -12.97 9.91 -3.86
C PRO A 264 -12.48 8.63 -4.56
N TYR A 265 -11.16 8.55 -4.77
CA TYR A 265 -10.44 7.43 -5.35
C TYR A 265 -10.77 7.13 -6.82
N GLU A 266 -11.26 8.11 -7.59
CA GLU A 266 -11.27 8.03 -9.05
C GLU A 266 -9.87 8.17 -9.67
N TYR A 267 -8.92 8.65 -8.89
CA TYR A 267 -7.50 8.57 -9.19
C TYR A 267 -6.75 7.97 -8.01
N PHE A 268 -5.93 6.95 -8.26
CA PHE A 268 -4.90 6.53 -7.32
C PHE A 268 -3.73 5.84 -8.00
N ARG A 269 -2.57 5.90 -7.35
CA ARG A 269 -1.40 5.09 -7.67
C ARG A 269 -1.11 4.17 -6.49
N PHE A 270 -0.75 2.94 -6.79
CA PHE A 270 -0.39 1.94 -5.79
C PHE A 270 0.87 1.19 -6.22
N HIS A 271 1.83 1.07 -5.31
CA HIS A 271 3.06 0.33 -5.49
C HIS A 271 3.21 -0.67 -4.35
N ALA A 272 3.41 -1.94 -4.66
CA ALA A 272 3.85 -2.94 -3.71
C ALA A 272 5.13 -3.62 -4.20
N SER A 273 6.09 -3.84 -3.31
CA SER A 273 7.33 -4.57 -3.59
C SER A 273 7.62 -5.63 -2.54
N PHE A 274 8.07 -6.78 -3.02
CA PHE A 274 8.36 -7.96 -2.24
C PHE A 274 9.77 -8.46 -2.53
N ASP A 275 10.48 -8.91 -1.50
CA ASP A 275 11.79 -9.53 -1.65
C ASP A 275 11.76 -11.00 -1.24
N LEU A 276 12.47 -11.81 -2.02
CA LEU A 276 12.65 -13.23 -1.85
C LEU A 276 14.14 -13.57 -1.76
N PHE A 277 14.43 -14.69 -1.12
CA PHE A 277 15.79 -15.28 -1.04
C PHE A 277 16.83 -14.37 -0.37
N SER A 278 16.42 -13.62 0.65
CA SER A 278 17.29 -12.75 1.46
C SER A 278 16.77 -12.63 2.90
N HIS A 279 17.45 -11.87 3.75
CA HIS A 279 17.00 -11.50 5.10
C HIS A 279 16.11 -10.26 5.10
N GLN A 280 15.82 -9.67 3.93
CA GLN A 280 14.84 -8.61 3.81
C GLN A 280 13.46 -9.11 4.27
N PRO A 281 12.63 -8.22 4.83
CA PRO A 281 11.21 -8.52 5.01
C PRO A 281 10.58 -8.92 3.68
N ILE A 282 9.64 -9.87 3.70
CA ILE A 282 8.98 -10.32 2.46
C ILE A 282 8.28 -9.15 1.76
N LEU A 283 7.62 -8.27 2.52
CA LEU A 283 7.02 -7.02 2.03
C LEU A 283 7.95 -5.87 2.40
N THR A 284 8.64 -5.30 1.41
CA THR A 284 9.62 -4.23 1.62
C THR A 284 9.07 -2.84 1.35
N GLN A 285 8.06 -2.72 0.49
CA GLN A 285 7.50 -1.43 0.12
C GLN A 285 6.00 -1.52 -0.16
N VAL A 286 5.24 -0.56 0.40
CA VAL A 286 3.86 -0.25 -0.01
C VAL A 286 3.72 1.25 -0.06
N ASN A 287 3.37 1.80 -1.23
CA ASN A 287 3.05 3.21 -1.36
C ASN A 287 1.71 3.39 -2.07
N ALA A 288 0.89 4.28 -1.56
CA ALA A 288 -0.35 4.69 -2.18
C ALA A 288 -0.47 6.22 -2.17
N ILE A 289 -1.00 6.75 -3.27
CA ILE A 289 -1.41 8.15 -3.39
C ILE A 289 -2.76 8.15 -4.06
N ALA A 290 -3.78 8.61 -3.36
CA ALA A 290 -5.15 8.61 -3.85
C ALA A 290 -5.80 9.98 -3.73
N ALA A 291 -6.50 10.41 -4.78
CA ALA A 291 -7.27 11.64 -4.73
C ALA A 291 -8.55 11.43 -3.93
N VAL A 292 -8.68 12.12 -2.80
CA VAL A 292 -9.96 12.21 -2.07
C VAL A 292 -10.87 13.24 -2.74
N TRP A 293 -10.26 14.29 -3.29
CA TRP A 293 -10.91 15.31 -4.10
C TRP A 293 -9.91 15.87 -5.12
N GLY A 294 -10.39 16.27 -6.29
CA GLY A 294 -9.54 16.87 -7.32
C GLY A 294 -10.34 17.75 -8.27
N LYS A 295 -9.64 18.58 -9.03
CA LYS A 295 -10.20 19.31 -10.16
C LYS A 295 -9.10 19.72 -11.14
N GLN A 296 -9.39 19.68 -12.43
CA GLN A 296 -8.56 20.33 -13.42
C GLN A 296 -8.70 21.86 -13.31
N VAL A 297 -7.61 22.54 -12.93
CA VAL A 297 -7.61 23.98 -12.66
C VAL A 297 -7.12 24.82 -13.84
N TRP A 298 -6.36 24.21 -14.76
CA TRP A 298 -5.85 24.90 -15.94
C TRP A 298 -5.59 23.94 -17.10
N ARG A 299 -5.84 24.42 -18.31
CA ARG A 299 -5.53 23.73 -19.57
C ARG A 299 -5.14 24.73 -20.65
N SER A 300 -4.06 24.43 -21.37
CA SER A 300 -3.62 25.20 -22.53
C SER A 300 -2.95 24.29 -23.55
N GLY A 301 -3.64 24.01 -24.66
CA GLY A 301 -3.15 23.10 -25.70
C GLY A 301 -2.88 21.70 -25.12
N PRO A 302 -1.66 21.14 -25.25
CA PRO A 302 -1.32 19.81 -24.75
C PRO A 302 -0.99 19.78 -23.25
N ARG A 303 -1.11 20.91 -22.54
CA ARG A 303 -0.73 21.05 -21.13
C ARG A 303 -1.98 21.15 -20.27
N SER A 304 -1.99 20.40 -19.17
CA SER A 304 -3.05 20.39 -18.17
C SER A 304 -2.42 20.46 -16.77
N LEU A 305 -3.14 21.09 -15.84
CA LEU A 305 -2.79 21.14 -14.43
C LEU A 305 -4.05 20.85 -13.61
N SER A 306 -3.92 19.92 -12.69
CA SER A 306 -4.96 19.55 -11.73
C SER A 306 -4.46 19.79 -10.32
N ALA A 307 -5.39 20.21 -9.46
CA ALA A 307 -5.14 20.42 -8.04
C ALA A 307 -6.12 19.56 -7.23
N GLY A 308 -5.70 19.09 -6.07
CA GLY A 308 -6.54 18.19 -5.27
C GLY A 308 -6.09 18.03 -3.84
N VAL A 309 -6.88 17.26 -3.11
CA VAL A 309 -6.58 16.74 -1.78
C VAL A 309 -6.32 15.25 -1.93
N PHE A 310 -5.17 14.81 -1.44
CA PHE A 310 -4.66 13.46 -1.61
C PHE A 310 -4.43 12.81 -0.27
N GLN A 311 -4.87 11.57 -0.15
CA GLN A 311 -4.44 10.68 0.90
C GLN A 311 -3.14 10.00 0.47
N HIS A 312 -2.23 9.82 1.42
CA HIS A 312 -0.95 9.17 1.21
C HIS A 312 -0.78 8.05 2.22
N PHE A 313 -0.24 6.94 1.74
CA PHE A 313 0.24 5.84 2.56
C PHE A 313 1.63 5.46 2.09
N ASP A 314 2.61 5.47 2.97
CA ASP A 314 3.95 4.98 2.66
C ASP A 314 4.43 4.01 3.72
N TYR A 315 5.09 2.96 3.25
CA TYR A 315 5.72 1.96 4.07
C TYR A 315 6.98 1.49 3.36
N TYR A 316 8.12 1.72 4.00
CA TYR A 316 9.44 1.26 3.58
C TYR A 316 10.05 0.47 4.73
N ASN A 317 10.30 -0.81 4.52
CA ASN A 317 10.90 -1.69 5.49
C ASN A 317 12.13 -2.36 4.89
N SER A 318 13.19 -2.47 5.69
CA SER A 318 14.43 -3.10 5.29
C SER A 318 15.08 -3.81 6.46
N GLN A 319 15.79 -4.89 6.16
CA GLN A 319 16.55 -5.64 7.15
C GLN A 319 17.65 -6.43 6.45
N ILE A 320 18.90 -6.19 6.83
CA ILE A 320 20.05 -6.91 6.30
C ILE A 320 20.81 -7.62 7.41
N LYS A 321 21.58 -8.63 7.03
CA LYS A 321 22.59 -9.22 7.90
C LYS A 321 23.90 -8.43 7.78
N ALA A 322 24.23 -7.68 8.81
CA ALA A 322 25.49 -6.94 8.94
C ALA A 322 26.70 -7.89 9.03
N ARG A 323 27.91 -7.34 8.89
CA ARG A 323 29.16 -8.13 8.91
C ARG A 323 29.41 -8.87 10.21
N ASP A 324 28.97 -8.30 11.33
CA ASP A 324 29.06 -8.90 12.66
C ASP A 324 28.02 -10.03 12.86
N GLY A 325 27.19 -10.29 11.86
CA GLY A 325 26.17 -11.33 11.84
C GLY A 325 24.84 -10.89 12.43
N ARG A 326 24.72 -9.66 12.94
CA ARG A 326 23.46 -9.11 13.46
C ARG A 326 22.54 -8.68 12.34
N LEU A 327 21.24 -8.72 12.62
CA LEU A 327 20.24 -8.13 11.73
C LEU A 327 20.12 -6.65 12.07
N VAL A 328 20.27 -5.80 11.06
CA VAL A 328 20.13 -4.35 11.18
C VAL A 328 19.15 -3.85 10.12
N ALA A 329 18.40 -2.81 10.43
CA ALA A 329 17.49 -2.17 9.49
C ALA A 329 18.15 -0.91 8.92
N PRO A 330 18.60 -0.88 7.64
CA PRO A 330 19.17 0.33 7.05
C PRO A 330 18.19 1.51 7.03
N TYR A 331 16.90 1.23 6.88
CA TYR A 331 15.84 2.22 7.00
C TYR A 331 14.51 1.60 7.42
N ARG A 332 13.71 2.40 8.12
CA ARG A 332 12.27 2.22 8.30
C ARG A 332 11.62 3.59 8.14
N ILE A 333 10.68 3.70 7.22
CA ILE A 333 9.95 4.95 6.95
C ILE A 333 8.49 4.58 6.78
N ALA A 334 7.60 5.28 7.46
CA ALA A 334 6.19 5.14 7.18
C ALA A 334 5.37 6.42 7.36
N GLU A 335 4.29 6.48 6.59
CA GLU A 335 3.18 7.41 6.69
C GLU A 335 1.90 6.57 6.66
N ALA A 336 1.32 6.27 7.82
CA ALA A 336 0.10 5.46 7.90
C ALA A 336 -1.18 6.28 7.92
N ALA A 337 -1.08 7.57 8.30
CA ALA A 337 -2.20 8.49 8.34
C ALA A 337 -1.77 9.87 7.83
N THR A 338 -1.88 10.08 6.53
CA THR A 338 -1.41 11.31 5.89
C THR A 338 -2.44 11.84 4.89
N LEU A 339 -2.65 13.16 4.93
CA LEU A 339 -3.51 13.88 3.99
C LEU A 339 -2.86 15.20 3.61
N GLY A 340 -2.95 15.60 2.34
CA GLY A 340 -2.30 16.81 1.87
C GLY A 340 -2.85 17.38 0.58
N GLY A 341 -2.36 18.56 0.22
CA GLY A 341 -2.66 19.21 -1.04
C GLY A 341 -1.66 18.80 -2.11
N GLY A 342 -2.13 18.61 -3.34
CA GLY A 342 -1.28 18.21 -4.46
C GLY A 342 -1.59 18.94 -5.75
N LEU A 343 -0.57 19.04 -6.60
CA LEU A 343 -0.62 19.55 -7.96
C LEU A 343 -0.08 18.48 -8.91
N ILE A 344 -0.84 18.16 -9.96
CA ILE A 344 -0.43 17.24 -11.01
C ILE A 344 -0.45 18.00 -12.34
N TYR A 345 0.73 18.21 -12.90
CA TYR A 345 0.94 18.78 -14.21
C TYR A 345 1.20 17.68 -15.23
N GLN A 346 0.53 17.77 -16.38
CA GLN A 346 0.78 16.89 -17.51
C GLN A 346 0.96 17.72 -18.78
N LYS A 347 1.95 17.35 -19.59
CA LYS A 347 2.14 17.80 -20.96
C LYS A 347 2.22 16.57 -21.85
N LYS A 348 1.25 16.41 -22.75
CA LYS A 348 1.26 15.38 -23.78
C LYS A 348 2.17 15.80 -24.95
N ALA A 349 2.86 14.83 -25.55
CA ALA A 349 3.68 15.01 -26.73
C ALA A 349 2.84 15.54 -27.91
N LEU A 350 3.42 16.42 -28.71
CA LEU A 350 2.86 16.88 -29.99
C LEU A 350 3.56 16.15 -31.15
N PRO A 351 2.99 16.10 -32.36
CA PRO A 351 3.64 15.46 -33.52
C PRO A 351 5.10 15.90 -33.76
N ASP A 352 5.41 17.17 -33.47
CA ASP A 352 6.75 17.76 -33.64
C ASP A 352 7.63 17.70 -32.37
N HIS A 353 7.07 17.28 -31.23
CA HIS A 353 7.75 17.24 -29.93
C HIS A 353 7.57 15.89 -29.24
N TYR A 354 8.63 15.09 -29.22
CA TYR A 354 8.57 13.66 -28.87
C TYR A 354 8.59 13.33 -27.37
N PHE A 355 8.30 14.27 -26.46
CA PHE A 355 8.32 13.97 -25.02
C PHE A 355 7.01 14.30 -24.32
N ASP A 356 6.52 13.32 -23.55
CA ASP A 356 5.52 13.53 -22.52
C ASP A 356 6.24 13.94 -21.22
N LEU A 357 5.61 14.83 -20.44
CA LEU A 357 6.09 15.24 -19.12
C LEU A 357 4.92 15.13 -18.14
N ARG A 358 5.13 14.40 -17.04
CA ARG A 358 4.25 14.39 -15.87
C ARG A 358 5.05 14.90 -14.69
N HIS A 359 4.53 15.87 -13.97
CA HIS A 359 5.15 16.38 -12.75
C HIS A 359 4.09 16.47 -11.66
N GLU A 360 4.38 15.90 -10.51
CA GLU A 360 3.50 15.87 -9.36
C GLU A 360 4.21 16.49 -8.17
N PHE A 361 3.51 17.33 -7.42
CA PHE A 361 4.00 17.96 -6.22
C PHE A 361 2.96 17.84 -5.12
N TYR A 362 3.37 17.39 -3.94
CA TYR A 362 2.50 17.18 -2.79
C TYR A 362 3.10 17.81 -1.53
N LEU A 363 2.25 18.44 -0.73
CA LEU A 363 2.56 18.94 0.61
C LEU A 363 1.54 18.35 1.59
N ASN A 364 2.03 17.56 2.53
CA ASN A 364 1.18 16.71 3.36
C ASN A 364 1.37 16.96 4.85
N GLY A 365 0.29 16.83 5.60
CA GLY A 365 0.32 16.67 7.06
C GLY A 365 0.29 15.19 7.43
N ILE A 366 1.26 14.76 8.22
CA ILE A 366 1.37 13.40 8.75
C ILE A 366 0.74 13.41 10.14
N ALA A 367 -0.44 12.80 10.29
CA ALA A 367 -1.06 12.60 11.60
C ALA A 367 -0.38 11.46 12.37
N LEU A 368 0.01 10.40 11.65
CA LEU A 368 0.81 9.31 12.18
C LEU A 368 1.80 8.79 11.13
N GLY A 369 3.07 8.84 11.49
CA GLY A 369 4.18 8.29 10.73
C GLY A 369 5.16 7.58 11.65
N ALA A 370 6.14 6.92 11.03
CA ALA A 370 7.18 6.20 11.73
C ALA A 370 8.54 6.39 11.08
N SER A 371 9.58 6.35 11.91
CA SER A 371 10.98 6.40 11.49
C SER A 371 11.81 5.45 12.33
N LEU A 372 12.80 4.78 11.74
CA LEU A 372 13.80 4.01 12.48
C LEU A 372 14.35 4.82 13.68
N THR A 373 14.65 4.15 14.78
CA THR A 373 15.32 4.75 15.94
C THR A 373 16.61 4.00 16.29
N ASP A 374 17.54 4.68 16.98
CA ASP A 374 18.89 4.16 17.24
C ASP A 374 19.11 3.73 18.70
N TYR A 375 18.26 4.16 19.63
CA TYR A 375 18.45 3.95 21.08
C TYR A 375 17.27 3.24 21.76
N PHE A 376 16.06 3.38 21.22
CA PHE A 376 14.87 2.69 21.70
C PHE A 376 14.72 1.30 21.07
N PHE A 377 14.82 0.26 21.90
CA PHE A 377 14.48 -1.11 21.55
C PHE A 377 13.73 -1.77 22.71
N VAL A 378 12.42 -1.99 22.53
CA VAL A 378 11.56 -2.66 23.51
C VAL A 378 10.76 -3.73 22.78
N ASP A 379 10.80 -4.94 23.32
CA ASP A 379 10.28 -6.16 22.67
C ASP A 379 10.83 -6.32 21.25
N ASN A 380 10.02 -6.03 20.22
CA ASN A 380 10.40 -6.13 18.82
C ASN A 380 10.27 -4.79 18.07
N ARG A 381 10.16 -3.67 18.81
CA ARG A 381 10.04 -2.32 18.23
C ARG A 381 11.36 -1.57 18.28
N ASP A 382 11.85 -1.25 17.08
CA ASP A 382 13.09 -0.51 16.79
C ASP A 382 12.83 0.78 15.99
N TYR A 383 11.67 1.39 16.19
CA TYR A 383 11.26 2.61 15.48
C TYR A 383 10.49 3.56 16.38
N ASN A 384 10.55 4.84 16.03
CA ASN A 384 9.75 5.88 16.63
C ASN A 384 8.46 6.08 15.84
N LEU A 385 7.37 6.33 16.58
CA LEU A 385 6.13 6.88 16.08
C LEU A 385 6.14 8.40 16.22
N GLY A 386 5.32 9.08 15.42
CA GLY A 386 5.26 10.53 15.47
C GLY A 386 4.26 11.14 14.50
N SER A 387 4.21 12.46 14.52
CA SER A 387 3.44 13.25 13.57
C SER A 387 4.33 14.35 12.96
N GLY A 388 3.92 14.95 11.86
CA GLY A 388 4.79 15.89 11.15
C GLY A 388 4.27 16.27 9.77
N TYR A 389 5.19 16.40 8.82
CA TYR A 389 4.85 16.75 7.44
C TYR A 389 5.75 16.04 6.43
N SER A 390 5.26 15.93 5.20
CA SER A 390 6.09 15.53 4.06
C SER A 390 5.91 16.42 2.85
N VAL A 391 6.95 16.44 2.02
CA VAL A 391 6.98 17.09 0.71
C VAL A 391 7.43 16.06 -0.30
N LYS A 392 6.64 15.83 -1.34
CA LYS A 392 6.94 14.82 -2.35
C LYS A 392 6.85 15.43 -3.74
N THR A 393 7.82 15.11 -4.59
CA THR A 393 7.83 15.47 -5.99
C THR A 393 8.16 14.27 -6.86
N TYR A 394 7.37 14.06 -7.90
CA TYR A 394 7.55 12.98 -8.87
C TYR A 394 7.59 13.57 -10.27
N THR A 395 8.66 13.32 -11.02
CA THR A 395 8.80 13.82 -12.40
C THR A 395 9.06 12.66 -13.34
N GLY A 396 8.14 12.44 -14.29
CA GLY A 396 8.26 11.47 -15.37
C GLY A 396 8.47 12.18 -16.70
N LEU A 397 9.50 11.77 -17.44
CA LEU A 397 9.82 12.22 -18.79
C LEU A 397 9.79 11.02 -19.73
N THR A 398 8.84 10.98 -20.65
CA THR A 398 8.65 9.84 -21.55
C THR A 398 8.95 10.23 -22.99
N PHE A 399 10.06 9.74 -23.53
CA PHE A 399 10.50 9.97 -24.90
C PHE A 399 9.95 8.90 -25.85
N LYS A 400 9.25 9.35 -26.90
CA LYS A 400 8.65 8.50 -27.94
C LYS A 400 7.82 7.33 -27.41
N LYS A 401 7.23 7.46 -26.22
CA LYS A 401 6.48 6.39 -25.53
C LYS A 401 7.29 5.09 -25.33
N ARG A 402 8.62 5.17 -25.36
CA ARG A 402 9.52 4.00 -25.29
C ARG A 402 10.59 4.12 -24.22
N ILE A 403 11.05 5.32 -23.91
CA ILE A 403 12.05 5.52 -22.87
C ILE A 403 11.46 6.46 -21.84
N GLU A 404 11.42 6.04 -20.59
CA GLU A 404 10.94 6.84 -19.48
C GLU A 404 12.07 7.07 -18.48
N LEU A 405 12.24 8.32 -18.08
CA LEU A 405 13.07 8.73 -16.96
C LEU A 405 12.16 9.25 -15.85
N MET A 406 12.21 8.60 -14.69
CA MET A 406 11.54 9.04 -13.47
C MET A 406 12.55 9.55 -12.45
N ILE A 407 12.25 10.72 -11.90
CA ILE A 407 12.99 11.38 -10.83
C ILE A 407 12.01 11.66 -9.69
N ASN A 408 12.20 10.98 -8.57
CA ASN A 408 11.34 11.07 -7.40
C ASN A 408 12.14 11.60 -6.22
N MET A 409 11.58 12.55 -5.48
CA MET A 409 12.13 13.05 -4.23
C MET A 409 11.02 13.09 -3.19
N GLU A 410 11.27 12.51 -2.04
CA GLU A 410 10.37 12.50 -0.91
C GLU A 410 11.14 12.96 0.31
N HIS A 411 10.56 13.90 1.03
CA HIS A 411 11.11 14.42 2.27
C HIS A 411 10.08 14.27 3.37
N TYR A 412 10.49 13.70 4.50
CA TYR A 412 9.67 13.53 5.67
C TYR A 412 10.32 14.22 6.86
N HIS A 413 9.52 14.90 7.67
CA HIS A 413 9.96 15.47 8.94
C HIS A 413 8.97 15.05 10.01
N ILE A 414 9.38 14.07 10.82
CA ILE A 414 8.53 13.39 11.81
C ILE A 414 9.04 13.75 13.20
N TYR A 415 8.14 14.21 14.06
CA TYR A 415 8.41 14.57 15.44
C TYR A 415 7.90 13.47 16.37
N THR A 416 8.79 13.03 17.26
CA THR A 416 8.48 12.08 18.33
C THR A 416 8.33 12.87 19.61
N TRP A 417 7.08 13.10 20.00
CA TRP A 417 6.71 14.05 21.05
C TRP A 417 6.85 13.45 22.45
N LYS A 418 6.48 12.18 22.61
CA LYS A 418 6.45 11.49 23.90
C LYS A 418 7.53 10.41 23.95
N GLY A 419 8.66 10.74 24.55
CA GLY A 419 9.74 9.77 24.82
C GLY A 419 9.59 9.04 26.16
N TYR A 420 10.44 8.04 26.40
CA TYR A 420 10.61 7.41 27.70
C TYR A 420 11.50 8.23 28.63
N ASP A 421 11.47 7.90 29.92
CA ASP A 421 12.37 8.48 30.92
C ASP A 421 13.81 7.94 30.70
N PRO A 422 14.82 8.77 30.47
CA PRO A 422 16.20 8.30 30.25
C PRO A 422 16.79 7.47 31.39
N GLU A 423 16.25 7.56 32.61
CA GLU A 423 16.67 6.74 33.76
C GLU A 423 16.05 5.33 33.74
N LEU A 424 15.06 5.09 32.88
CA LEU A 424 14.39 3.79 32.75
C LEU A 424 15.28 2.77 32.03
N ASP A 425 15.54 1.64 32.68
CA ASP A 425 16.21 0.51 32.06
C ASP A 425 15.24 -0.25 31.14
N LEU A 426 15.30 0.07 29.84
CA LEU A 426 14.48 -0.55 28.78
C LEU A 426 14.58 -2.08 28.74
N SER A 427 15.67 -2.68 29.26
CA SER A 427 15.85 -4.14 29.23
C SER A 427 15.01 -4.88 30.27
N THR A 428 14.46 -4.17 31.25
CA THR A 428 13.70 -4.77 32.37
C THR A 428 12.25 -4.29 32.44
N VAL A 429 11.82 -3.42 31.51
CA VAL A 429 10.47 -2.86 31.53
C VAL A 429 9.42 -3.92 31.24
N ASN A 430 8.27 -3.80 31.92
CA ASN A 430 7.08 -4.49 31.47
C ASN A 430 6.54 -3.76 30.23
N VAL A 431 6.63 -4.42 29.09
CA VAL A 431 6.23 -3.90 27.77
C VAL A 431 4.81 -3.33 27.78
N ARG A 432 3.90 -3.94 28.55
CA ARG A 432 2.49 -3.50 28.68
C ARG A 432 2.28 -2.17 29.39
N ASP A 433 3.28 -1.73 30.15
CA ASP A 433 3.23 -0.46 30.89
C ASP A 433 3.94 0.67 30.13
N VAL A 434 4.61 0.34 29.01
CA VAL A 434 5.31 1.31 28.17
C VAL A 434 4.30 2.07 27.33
N ASN A 435 4.22 3.39 27.56
CA ASN A 435 3.32 4.28 26.82
C ASN A 435 4.13 5.43 26.24
N VAL A 436 4.93 5.15 25.22
CA VAL A 436 5.83 6.12 24.58
C VAL A 436 5.83 5.93 23.08
N GLN A 437 6.12 7.01 22.35
CA GLN A 437 6.29 6.98 20.90
C GLN A 437 7.69 6.48 20.49
N GLY A 438 8.63 6.33 21.42
CA GLY A 438 10.01 5.92 21.18
C GLY A 438 11.00 6.91 21.79
N ASP A 439 12.08 7.25 21.09
CA ASP A 439 13.03 8.28 21.51
C ASP A 439 12.49 9.69 21.19
N ALA A 440 12.34 10.55 22.21
CA ALA A 440 11.89 11.92 22.00
C ALA A 440 12.87 12.71 21.13
N GLY A 441 12.35 13.45 20.13
CA GLY A 441 13.18 14.15 19.15
C GLY A 441 12.45 14.39 17.84
N HIS A 442 13.22 14.46 16.74
CA HIS A 442 12.66 14.50 15.39
C HIS A 442 13.60 13.90 14.35
N ALA A 443 13.03 13.23 13.35
CA ALA A 443 13.74 12.64 12.23
C ALA A 443 13.44 13.40 10.93
N ARG A 444 14.49 13.76 10.19
CA ARG A 444 14.41 14.22 8.80
C ARG A 444 14.86 13.09 7.90
N LEU A 445 13.95 12.63 7.05
CA LEU A 445 14.17 11.53 6.11
C LEU A 445 14.11 12.06 4.68
N GLY A 446 14.92 11.47 3.81
CA GLY A 446 14.93 11.75 2.39
C GLY A 446 14.98 10.44 1.60
N VAL A 447 14.10 10.32 0.61
CA VAL A 447 14.15 9.25 -0.39
C VAL A 447 14.31 9.91 -1.76
N PHE A 448 15.42 9.62 -2.43
CA PHE A 448 15.67 10.07 -3.79
C PHE A 448 15.74 8.84 -4.70
N SER A 449 14.86 8.76 -5.70
CA SER A 449 14.86 7.65 -6.65
C SER A 449 15.01 8.14 -8.08
N LEU A 450 15.94 7.52 -8.80
CA LEU A 450 16.13 7.67 -10.23
C LEU A 450 15.79 6.34 -10.90
N LYS A 451 14.89 6.34 -11.87
CA LYS A 451 14.53 5.14 -12.63
C LYS A 451 14.54 5.43 -14.14
N LEU A 452 15.24 4.58 -14.88
CA LEU A 452 15.26 4.58 -16.33
C LEU A 452 14.59 3.30 -16.83
N SER A 453 13.55 3.44 -17.65
CA SER A 453 12.77 2.33 -18.17
C SER A 453 12.71 2.36 -19.68
N TYR A 454 12.89 1.20 -20.31
CA TYR A 454 12.59 0.98 -21.71
C TYR A 454 11.31 0.16 -21.84
N TYR A 455 10.35 0.65 -22.62
CA TYR A 455 9.09 0.00 -22.94
C TYR A 455 9.08 -0.47 -24.40
N SER A 456 8.79 -1.74 -24.58
CA SER A 456 8.61 -2.36 -25.89
C SER A 456 7.22 -2.10 -26.46
N SER A 457 7.09 -2.18 -27.78
CA SER A 457 5.78 -2.20 -28.44
C SER A 457 4.94 -3.43 -28.07
N GLN A 458 5.57 -4.48 -27.53
CA GLN A 458 4.91 -5.70 -27.04
C GLN A 458 4.65 -5.66 -25.53
N LYS A 459 4.54 -4.46 -24.94
CA LYS A 459 4.19 -4.21 -23.53
C LYS A 459 5.15 -4.74 -22.44
N TRP A 460 6.21 -5.45 -22.80
CA TRP A 460 7.30 -5.74 -21.87
C TRP A 460 8.20 -4.52 -21.63
N ASN A 461 8.82 -4.44 -20.45
CA ASN A 461 9.74 -3.38 -20.09
C ASN A 461 10.99 -3.91 -19.39
N VAL A 462 12.07 -3.12 -19.45
CA VAL A 462 13.30 -3.31 -18.67
C VAL A 462 13.58 -2.01 -17.94
N SER A 463 13.85 -2.08 -16.65
CA SER A 463 14.07 -0.90 -15.83
C SER A 463 15.32 -1.03 -14.97
N LEU A 464 16.11 0.05 -14.91
CA LEU A 464 17.18 0.23 -13.93
C LEU A 464 16.77 1.35 -13.00
N SER A 465 16.76 1.09 -11.70
CA SER A 465 16.47 2.10 -10.69
C SER A 465 17.53 2.12 -9.59
N ASN A 466 17.79 3.31 -9.07
CA ASN A 466 18.60 3.52 -7.89
C ASN A 466 17.85 4.46 -6.94
N SER A 467 17.69 4.02 -5.69
CA SER A 467 17.11 4.80 -4.61
C SER A 467 18.17 5.07 -3.55
N TYR A 468 18.25 6.31 -3.08
CA TYR A 468 19.10 6.75 -1.99
C TYR A 468 18.21 7.15 -0.82
N TYR A 469 18.43 6.51 0.32
CA TYR A 469 17.71 6.74 1.57
C TYR A 469 18.66 7.47 2.52
N ALA A 470 18.24 8.60 3.06
CA ALA A 470 19.02 9.37 4.02
C ALA A 470 18.15 9.73 5.23
N ARG A 471 18.75 9.71 6.41
CA ARG A 471 18.13 10.07 7.67
C ARG A 471 19.09 10.93 8.49
N ARG A 472 18.55 11.98 9.09
CA ARG A 472 19.17 12.68 10.22
C ARG A 472 18.16 12.71 11.35
N THR A 473 18.48 12.07 12.47
CA THR A 473 17.64 12.07 13.66
C THR A 473 18.30 12.90 14.75
N HIS A 474 17.55 13.88 15.24
CA HIS A 474 17.89 14.62 16.44
C HIS A 474 17.20 13.98 17.63
N TYR A 475 17.97 13.62 18.66
CA TYR A 475 17.47 13.03 19.89
C TYR A 475 17.57 14.03 21.04
N LYS A 476 16.55 14.08 21.88
CA LYS A 476 16.51 15.04 23.00
C LYS A 476 17.54 14.71 24.09
N TYR A 477 17.82 13.42 24.30
CA TYR A 477 18.64 12.92 25.41
C TYR A 477 19.82 12.05 24.97
N CYS A 478 19.97 11.80 23.67
CA CYS A 478 21.02 10.98 23.08
C CYS A 478 21.75 11.77 21.97
N GLU A 479 22.84 11.22 21.45
CA GLU A 479 23.58 11.87 20.36
C GLU A 479 22.81 11.80 19.03
N ASP A 480 22.90 12.86 18.23
CA ASP A 480 22.31 12.89 16.89
C ASP A 480 22.93 11.81 15.99
N VAL A 481 22.11 11.19 15.16
CA VAL A 481 22.55 10.16 14.21
C VAL A 481 22.24 10.59 12.78
N GLU A 482 23.25 10.54 11.92
CA GLU A 482 23.12 10.67 10.48
C GLU A 482 23.44 9.32 9.82
N PHE A 483 22.56 8.86 8.94
CA PHE A 483 22.69 7.59 8.26
C PHE A 483 22.19 7.70 6.83
N ALA A 484 22.83 6.99 5.90
CA ALA A 484 22.35 6.87 4.55
C ALA A 484 22.68 5.50 3.95
N THR A 485 21.89 5.07 2.97
CA THR A 485 22.12 3.85 2.20
C THR A 485 21.58 3.99 0.77
N SER A 486 22.00 3.08 -0.10
CA SER A 486 21.56 3.00 -1.49
C SER A 486 20.98 1.64 -1.82
N ASP A 487 19.95 1.64 -2.66
CA ASP A 487 19.25 0.48 -3.18
C ASP A 487 19.28 0.53 -4.71
N ALA A 488 19.79 -0.51 -5.34
CA ALA A 488 19.88 -0.63 -6.79
C ALA A 488 19.05 -1.82 -7.26
N LEU A 489 18.21 -1.60 -8.27
CA LEU A 489 17.26 -2.60 -8.76
C LEU A 489 17.28 -2.64 -10.29
N LEU A 490 17.43 -3.84 -10.86
CA LEU A 490 17.32 -4.11 -12.29
C LEU A 490 16.17 -5.08 -12.52
N THR A 491 15.14 -4.64 -13.24
CA THR A 491 13.90 -5.41 -13.43
C THR A 491 13.54 -5.62 -14.88
N VAL A 492 12.80 -6.69 -15.11
CA VAL A 492 12.00 -6.92 -16.31
C VAL A 492 10.53 -6.99 -15.90
N GLY A 493 9.64 -6.44 -16.72
CA GLY A 493 8.22 -6.39 -16.39
C GLY A 493 7.32 -6.41 -17.60
N TYR A 494 6.02 -6.45 -17.33
CA TYR A 494 4.95 -6.41 -18.32
C TYR A 494 3.83 -5.49 -17.83
N THR A 495 3.35 -4.60 -18.70
CA THR A 495 2.27 -3.67 -18.43
C THR A 495 1.00 -4.14 -19.15
N PHE A 496 -0.13 -4.25 -18.46
CA PHE A 496 -1.38 -4.79 -18.99
C PHE A 496 -2.24 -3.71 -19.63
#